data_AF-A0A1I4D7I4-F1
#
_entry.id   AF-A0A1I4D7I4-F1
#
_cell.length_a   1.000
_cell.length_b   1.000
_cell.length_c   1.000
_cell.angle_alpha   90.00
_cell.angle_beta   90.00
_cell.angle_gamma   90.00
#
_symmetry.space_group_name_H-M   'P 1'
#
loop_
_entity.id
_entity.type
_entity.pdbx_description
1 polymer ?
#
loop_
_entity_poly.entity_id
_entity_poly.type
_entity_poly.pdbx_seq_one_letter_code
_entity_poly.pdbx_strand_id
1 'polypeptide(L)'
;MGDYHSALIVYGFAQGFSVDAIASLIRAEVFAKVGYLDDWFGARDSLLRLSREHGFDLDRLFAGWMRRGCFMHTINHPKLFVLEDLARAALQRGGIPARSARCEDMLPDPLSGSVWPVYPEIAARYGVPGGTTFKPPLGGLNFLVDAARCLDLRAMVEGSLAHYAHTPKIAQHCGRVQGWLGKRDVRDTLRPVAG
;
A
#
# COMPACT_ATOMS: atom_id res chain seq x y z
N MET A 1 8.99 -7.20 -9.10
CA MET A 1 8.81 -5.80 -8.65
C MET A 1 8.20 -5.05 -9.81
N GLY A 2 6.96 -4.54 -9.65
CA GLY A 2 6.28 -3.73 -10.69
C GLY A 2 6.49 -2.23 -10.46
N ASP A 3 5.59 -1.38 -10.96
CA ASP A 3 5.70 0.09 -10.93
C ASP A 3 5.65 0.73 -9.52
N TYR A 4 5.36 -0.07 -8.48
CA TYR A 4 5.28 0.39 -7.10
C TYR A 4 6.53 0.03 -6.29
N HIS A 5 7.02 1.01 -5.54
CA HIS A 5 8.26 0.92 -4.78
C HIS A 5 8.10 1.55 -3.40
N SER A 6 8.71 0.95 -2.38
CA SER A 6 8.82 1.59 -1.07
C SER A 6 9.88 2.70 -1.13
N ALA A 7 9.48 3.92 -0.80
CA ALA A 7 10.40 5.06 -0.79
C ALA A 7 11.58 4.87 0.18
N LEU A 8 11.39 4.17 1.31
CA LEU A 8 12.46 3.85 2.24
C LEU A 8 13.50 2.89 1.65
N ILE A 9 13.05 1.92 0.83
CA ILE A 9 13.95 1.01 0.13
C ILE A 9 14.69 1.76 -0.99
N VAL A 10 14.00 2.64 -1.72
CA VAL A 10 14.63 3.50 -2.74
C VAL A 10 15.68 4.42 -2.12
N TYR A 11 15.38 5.03 -0.96
CA TYR A 11 16.34 5.83 -0.20
C TYR A 11 17.56 4.99 0.20
N GLY A 12 17.34 3.81 0.78
CA GLY A 12 18.41 2.90 1.17
C GLY A 12 19.31 2.49 0.01
N PHE A 13 18.72 2.17 -1.15
CA PHE A 13 19.45 1.90 -2.38
C PHE A 13 20.30 3.11 -2.81
N ALA A 14 19.71 4.31 -2.81
CA ALA A 14 20.41 5.54 -3.17
C ALA A 14 21.59 5.89 -2.24
N GLN A 15 21.56 5.41 -0.99
CA GLN A 15 22.64 5.58 -0.01
C GLN A 15 23.61 4.38 0.04
N GLY A 16 23.38 3.33 -0.76
CA GLY A 16 24.23 2.13 -0.77
C GLY A 16 24.10 1.25 0.48
N PHE A 17 22.94 1.27 1.14
CA PHE A 17 22.70 0.47 2.34
C PHE A 17 22.52 -1.03 2.02
N SER A 18 22.95 -1.88 2.95
CA SER A 18 22.69 -3.32 2.89
C SER A 18 21.21 -3.65 3.13
N VAL A 19 20.80 -4.87 2.81
CA VAL A 19 19.42 -5.37 3.04
C VAL A 19 18.99 -5.16 4.50
N ASP A 20 19.83 -5.56 5.45
CA ASP A 20 19.58 -5.42 6.88
C ASP A 20 19.45 -3.96 7.30
N ALA A 21 20.36 -3.12 6.79
CA ALA A 21 20.33 -1.69 7.06
C ALA A 21 19.02 -1.05 6.56
N ILE A 22 18.52 -1.45 5.39
CA ILE A 22 17.26 -0.96 4.83
C ILE A 22 16.07 -1.48 5.64
N ALA A 23 16.04 -2.76 5.98
CA ALA A 23 14.98 -3.34 6.79
C ALA A 23 14.85 -2.61 8.14
N SER A 24 15.98 -2.20 8.74
CA SER A 24 16.00 -1.44 9.98
C SER A 24 15.38 -0.03 9.90
N LEU A 25 15.14 0.50 8.69
CA LEU A 25 14.45 1.78 8.50
C LEU A 25 12.93 1.66 8.63
N ILE A 26 12.38 0.45 8.61
CA ILE A 26 10.94 0.17 8.68
C ILE A 26 10.54 0.13 10.17
N ARG A 27 10.38 1.31 10.77
CA ARG A 27 10.09 1.49 12.19
C ARG A 27 9.33 2.79 12.48
N ALA A 28 8.63 2.84 13.62
CA ALA A 28 7.78 3.96 14.02
C ALA A 28 8.43 5.34 13.93
N GLU A 29 9.64 5.50 14.48
CA GLU A 29 10.33 6.80 14.51
C GLU A 29 10.59 7.33 13.09
N VAL A 30 11.02 6.45 12.18
CA VAL A 30 11.23 6.80 10.77
C VAL A 30 9.91 7.20 10.14
N PHE A 31 8.85 6.38 10.30
CA PHE A 31 7.53 6.67 9.76
C PHE A 31 6.98 8.02 10.21
N ALA A 32 7.13 8.36 11.49
CA ALA A 32 6.75 9.66 12.04
C ALA A 32 7.56 10.78 11.39
N LYS A 33 8.89 10.63 11.30
CA LYS A 33 9.76 11.67 10.74
C LYS A 33 9.49 11.95 9.27
N VAL A 34 9.17 10.92 8.49
CA VAL A 34 8.97 11.04 7.04
C VAL A 34 7.51 11.23 6.62
N GLY A 35 6.60 11.38 7.57
CA GLY A 35 5.19 11.74 7.34
C GLY A 35 4.24 10.57 7.02
N TYR A 36 4.67 9.32 7.19
CA TYR A 36 3.80 8.16 6.92
C TYR A 36 2.61 8.06 7.89
N LEU A 37 2.70 8.73 9.04
CA LEU A 37 1.66 8.74 10.08
C LEU A 37 0.67 9.90 9.95
N ASP A 38 0.82 10.76 8.94
CA ASP A 38 0.09 12.03 8.81
C ASP A 38 -0.86 12.07 7.61
N ASP A 39 -0.56 11.33 6.53
CA ASP A 39 -1.25 11.45 5.24
C ASP A 39 -2.70 10.90 5.22
N TRP A 40 -3.09 10.08 6.21
CA TRP A 40 -4.35 9.33 6.17
C TRP A 40 -5.60 10.22 6.09
N PHE A 41 -5.71 11.23 6.97
CA PHE A 41 -6.90 12.06 7.02
C PHE A 41 -7.06 12.90 5.75
N GLY A 42 -5.95 13.44 5.21
CA GLY A 42 -5.97 14.17 3.95
C GLY A 42 -6.39 13.28 2.76
N ALA A 43 -5.92 12.04 2.71
CA ALA A 43 -6.31 11.07 1.69
C ALA A 43 -7.80 10.69 1.79
N ARG A 44 -8.29 10.42 3.01
CA ARG A 44 -9.72 10.17 3.27
C ARG A 44 -10.58 11.35 2.79
N ASP A 45 -10.25 12.55 3.24
CA ASP A 45 -11.07 13.74 2.96
C ASP A 45 -11.09 14.05 1.47
N SER A 46 -9.98 13.82 0.78
CA SER A 46 -9.88 13.92 -0.68
C SER A 46 -10.77 12.90 -1.40
N LEU A 47 -10.78 11.65 -0.94
CA LEU A 47 -11.65 10.60 -1.50
C LEU A 47 -13.14 10.93 -1.32
N LEU A 48 -13.54 11.34 -0.11
CA LEU A 48 -14.92 11.69 0.19
C LEU A 48 -15.39 12.95 -0.54
N ARG A 49 -14.49 13.93 -0.73
CA ARG A 49 -14.78 15.10 -1.57
C ARG A 49 -14.99 14.69 -3.02
N LEU A 50 -14.08 13.90 -3.58
CA LEU A 50 -14.14 13.43 -4.97
C LEU A 50 -15.41 12.61 -5.23
N SER A 51 -15.83 11.77 -4.28
CA SER A 51 -17.07 11.02 -4.47
C SER A 51 -18.29 11.92 -4.59
N ARG A 52 -18.41 12.94 -3.72
CA ARG A 52 -19.53 13.90 -3.77
C ARG A 52 -19.53 14.70 -5.08
N GLU A 53 -18.36 15.09 -5.56
CA GLU A 53 -18.20 15.77 -6.86
C GLU A 53 -18.71 14.92 -8.03
N HIS A 54 -18.62 13.60 -7.93
CA HIS A 54 -19.15 12.66 -8.92
C HIS A 54 -20.54 12.09 -8.57
N GLY A 55 -21.23 12.68 -7.58
CA GLY A 55 -22.58 12.30 -7.20
C GLY A 55 -22.68 10.97 -6.42
N PHE A 56 -21.58 10.47 -5.89
CA PHE A 56 -21.56 9.34 -4.96
C PHE A 56 -21.48 9.85 -3.51
N ASP A 57 -22.36 9.34 -2.65
CA ASP A 57 -22.23 9.49 -1.20
C ASP A 57 -21.51 8.27 -0.63
N LEU A 58 -20.20 8.42 -0.41
CA LEU A 58 -19.39 7.36 0.18
C LEU A 58 -19.27 7.48 1.69
N ASP A 59 -19.81 8.51 2.33
CA ASP A 59 -19.58 8.76 3.76
C ASP A 59 -20.01 7.55 4.61
N ARG A 60 -21.18 6.96 4.29
CA ARG A 60 -21.68 5.73 4.94
C ARG A 60 -20.89 4.49 4.55
N LEU A 61 -20.53 4.34 3.27
CA LEU A 61 -19.81 3.17 2.77
C LEU A 61 -18.40 3.11 3.35
N PHE A 62 -17.70 4.24 3.36
CA PHE A 62 -16.37 4.41 3.92
C PHE A 62 -16.32 4.05 5.40
N ALA A 63 -17.28 4.51 6.19
CA ALA A 63 -17.38 4.11 7.60
C ALA A 63 -17.58 2.59 7.76
N GLY A 64 -18.34 1.96 6.85
CA GLY A 64 -18.48 0.50 6.78
C GLY A 64 -17.16 -0.20 6.45
N TRP A 65 -16.41 0.30 5.48
CA TRP A 65 -15.11 -0.23 5.08
C TRP A 65 -14.09 -0.16 6.23
N MET A 66 -14.03 0.98 6.92
CA MET A 66 -13.12 1.16 8.07
C MET A 66 -13.38 0.18 9.20
N ARG A 67 -14.65 -0.15 9.47
CA ARG A 67 -15.00 -1.16 10.48
C ARG A 67 -14.54 -2.57 10.11
N ARG A 68 -14.35 -2.84 8.82
CA ARG A 68 -13.80 -4.13 8.32
C ARG A 68 -12.27 -4.15 8.32
N GLY A 69 -11.60 -3.05 8.67
CA GLY A 69 -10.14 -2.92 8.65
C GLY A 69 -9.60 -2.39 7.32
N CYS A 70 -8.37 -2.79 6.95
CA CYS A 70 -7.77 -2.37 5.68
C CYS A 70 -8.61 -2.88 4.49
N PHE A 71 -9.16 -1.95 3.71
CA PHE A 71 -10.07 -2.22 2.60
C PHE A 71 -9.41 -2.12 1.21
N MET A 72 -8.09 -1.96 1.17
CA MET A 72 -7.27 -1.86 -0.05
C MET A 72 -6.20 -2.95 -0.04
N HIS A 73 -5.89 -3.54 -1.20
CA HIS A 73 -4.75 -4.43 -1.41
C HIS A 73 -3.47 -3.65 -1.75
N THR A 74 -3.62 -2.59 -2.55
CA THR A 74 -2.57 -1.63 -2.93
C THR A 74 -3.20 -0.23 -2.98
N ILE A 75 -2.45 0.81 -3.34
CA ILE A 75 -2.98 2.19 -3.39
C ILE A 75 -4.19 2.37 -4.33
N ASN A 76 -4.34 1.50 -5.33
CA ASN A 76 -5.38 1.60 -6.37
C ASN A 76 -6.22 0.32 -6.50
N HIS A 77 -5.96 -0.72 -5.70
CA HIS A 77 -6.69 -1.99 -5.75
C HIS A 77 -7.57 -2.14 -4.51
N PRO A 78 -8.81 -1.64 -4.52
CA PRO A 78 -9.76 -1.91 -3.44
C PRO A 78 -10.10 -3.39 -3.35
N LYS A 79 -10.48 -3.85 -2.15
CA LYS A 79 -10.99 -5.20 -1.91
C LYS A 79 -12.35 -5.41 -2.59
N LEU A 80 -12.68 -6.65 -2.92
CA LEU A 80 -13.92 -7.01 -3.62
C LEU A 80 -15.19 -6.41 -3.00
N PHE A 81 -15.30 -6.34 -1.67
CA PHE A 81 -16.48 -5.75 -1.04
C PHE A 81 -16.63 -4.24 -1.27
N VAL A 82 -15.53 -3.52 -1.45
CA VAL A 82 -15.55 -2.09 -1.79
C VAL A 82 -16.07 -1.93 -3.21
N LEU A 83 -15.60 -2.77 -4.14
CA LEU A 83 -16.11 -2.81 -5.52
C LEU A 83 -17.60 -3.15 -5.55
N GLU A 84 -18.02 -4.12 -4.75
CA GLU A 84 -19.43 -4.50 -4.61
C GLU A 84 -20.28 -3.32 -4.14
N ASP A 85 -19.87 -2.62 -3.07
CA ASP A 85 -20.60 -1.48 -2.53
C ASP A 85 -20.73 -0.34 -3.56
N LEU A 86 -19.65 -0.06 -4.31
CA LEU A 86 -19.67 0.91 -5.41
C LEU A 86 -20.59 0.49 -6.55
N ALA A 87 -20.55 -0.79 -6.96
CA ALA A 87 -21.41 -1.33 -7.99
C ALA A 87 -22.90 -1.26 -7.57
N ARG A 88 -23.21 -1.59 -6.32
CA ARG A 88 -24.57 -1.48 -5.75
C ARG A 88 -25.05 -0.04 -5.74
N ALA A 89 -24.20 0.92 -5.35
CA ALA A 89 -24.53 2.34 -5.41
C ALA A 89 -24.81 2.81 -6.85
N ALA A 90 -24.01 2.35 -7.82
CA ALA A 90 -24.24 2.66 -9.24
C ALA A 90 -25.55 2.03 -9.77
N LEU A 91 -25.84 0.77 -9.45
CA LEU A 91 -27.08 0.09 -9.82
C LEU A 91 -28.31 0.80 -9.24
N GLN A 92 -28.25 1.19 -7.95
CA GLN A 92 -29.32 1.93 -7.28
C GLN A 92 -29.61 3.26 -8.00
N ARG A 93 -28.57 4.00 -8.41
CA ARG A 93 -28.73 5.24 -9.19
C ARG A 93 -29.36 5.00 -10.56
N GLY A 94 -29.08 3.86 -11.17
CA GLY A 94 -29.69 3.44 -12.43
C GLY A 94 -31.11 2.86 -12.29
N GLY A 95 -31.67 2.79 -11.08
CA GLY A 95 -32.96 2.12 -10.83
C GLY A 95 -32.92 0.61 -11.05
N ILE A 96 -31.72 0.01 -11.03
CA ILE A 96 -31.53 -1.43 -11.26
C ILE A 96 -31.45 -2.13 -9.89
N PRO A 97 -32.33 -3.10 -9.61
CA PRO A 97 -32.27 -3.83 -8.36
C PRO A 97 -31.00 -4.69 -8.28
N ALA A 98 -30.23 -4.51 -7.20
CA ALA A 98 -29.08 -5.36 -6.92
C ALA A 98 -29.53 -6.72 -6.36
N ARG A 99 -28.79 -7.79 -6.71
CA ARG A 99 -29.03 -9.14 -6.16
C ARG A 99 -28.68 -9.18 -4.67
N SER A 100 -29.33 -10.07 -3.91
CA SER A 100 -29.07 -10.23 -2.46
C SER A 100 -27.72 -10.89 -2.14
N ALA A 101 -27.25 -11.80 -3.00
CA ALA A 101 -25.96 -12.49 -2.83
C ALA A 101 -24.78 -11.50 -2.79
N ARG A 102 -23.80 -11.74 -1.91
CA ARG A 102 -22.58 -10.94 -1.83
C ARG A 102 -21.56 -11.39 -2.87
N CYS A 103 -20.76 -10.46 -3.38
CA CYS A 103 -19.70 -10.80 -4.33
C CYS A 103 -18.65 -11.71 -3.69
N GLU A 104 -18.29 -11.46 -2.43
CA GLU A 104 -17.27 -12.26 -1.71
C GLU A 104 -17.66 -13.73 -1.54
N ASP A 105 -18.96 -14.05 -1.56
CA ASP A 105 -19.45 -15.44 -1.44
C ASP A 105 -19.41 -16.20 -2.78
N MET A 106 -19.33 -15.47 -3.89
CA MET A 106 -19.61 -16.01 -5.23
C MET A 106 -18.46 -15.83 -6.21
N LEU A 107 -17.59 -14.85 -5.98
CA LEU A 107 -16.58 -14.41 -6.95
C LEU A 107 -15.19 -14.34 -6.32
N PRO A 108 -14.13 -14.71 -7.07
CA PRO A 108 -12.78 -14.39 -6.67
C PRO A 108 -12.54 -12.87 -6.74
N ASP A 109 -11.67 -12.34 -5.88
CA ASP A 109 -11.29 -10.93 -5.92
C ASP A 109 -10.35 -10.64 -7.10
N PRO A 110 -10.79 -9.89 -8.13
CA PRO A 110 -10.02 -9.67 -9.34
C PRO A 110 -8.81 -8.74 -9.13
N LEU A 111 -8.78 -7.96 -8.04
CA LEU A 111 -7.71 -7.00 -7.76
C LEU A 111 -6.72 -7.50 -6.70
N SER A 112 -6.90 -8.73 -6.21
CA SER A 112 -6.02 -9.39 -5.24
C SER A 112 -4.68 -9.91 -5.82
N GLY A 113 -4.37 -9.56 -7.08
CA GLY A 113 -3.17 -10.01 -7.79
C GLY A 113 -1.86 -9.54 -7.17
N SER A 114 -1.87 -8.45 -6.39
CA SER A 114 -0.76 -8.01 -5.55
C SER A 114 -1.32 -7.41 -4.26
N VAL A 115 -0.64 -7.66 -3.14
CA VAL A 115 -1.07 -7.19 -1.81
C VAL A 115 0.13 -6.62 -1.07
N TRP A 116 -0.04 -5.41 -0.55
CA TRP A 116 0.93 -4.71 0.28
C TRP A 116 0.40 -4.66 1.72
N PRO A 117 1.23 -5.01 2.71
CA PRO A 117 0.81 -4.98 4.11
C PRO A 117 0.76 -3.53 4.61
N VAL A 118 -0.05 -3.31 5.65
CA VAL A 118 0.09 -2.12 6.49
C VAL A 118 1.14 -2.46 7.56
N TYR A 119 2.24 -1.71 7.61
CA TYR A 119 3.28 -1.97 8.60
C TYR A 119 2.74 -1.87 10.04
N PRO A 120 3.22 -2.69 10.99
CA PRO A 120 2.64 -2.79 12.33
C PRO A 120 2.48 -1.45 13.05
N GLU A 121 3.45 -0.54 12.93
CA GLU A 121 3.45 0.76 13.60
C GLU A 121 2.43 1.72 13.00
N ILE A 122 2.18 1.63 11.69
CA ILE A 122 1.11 2.36 11.00
C ILE A 122 -0.25 1.75 11.37
N ALA A 123 -0.31 0.42 11.37
CA ALA A 123 -1.52 -0.34 11.66
C ALA A 123 -2.03 -0.07 13.08
N ALA A 124 -1.13 -0.04 14.06
CA ALA A 124 -1.41 0.29 15.45
C ALA A 124 -2.03 1.70 15.60
N ARG A 125 -1.55 2.68 14.82
CA ARG A 125 -2.09 4.05 14.84
C ARG A 125 -3.51 4.15 14.32
N TYR A 126 -3.88 3.32 13.34
CA TYR A 126 -5.19 3.39 12.68
C TYR A 126 -6.17 2.27 13.09
N GLY A 127 -5.77 1.40 14.02
CA GLY A 127 -6.62 0.33 14.53
C GLY A 127 -6.94 -0.75 13.50
N VAL A 128 -6.01 -1.06 12.60
CA VAL A 128 -6.15 -2.13 11.59
C VAL A 128 -5.12 -3.24 11.82
N PRO A 129 -5.33 -4.46 11.27
CA PRO A 129 -4.31 -5.50 11.31
C PRO A 129 -3.03 -5.08 10.58
N GLY A 130 -1.88 -5.27 11.24
CA GLY A 130 -0.56 -4.97 10.69
C GLY A 130 0.19 -6.22 10.22
N GLY A 131 1.21 -6.03 9.39
CA GLY A 131 2.08 -7.11 8.94
C GLY A 131 3.22 -6.63 8.07
N THR A 132 4.05 -7.58 7.63
CA THR A 132 5.22 -7.33 6.78
C THR A 132 5.31 -8.32 5.62
N THR A 133 4.19 -8.99 5.31
CA THR A 133 4.10 -10.00 4.25
C THR A 133 3.49 -9.38 3.00
N PHE A 134 4.19 -9.54 1.88
CA PHE A 134 3.81 -9.00 0.57
C PHE A 134 3.37 -10.13 -0.34
N LYS A 135 2.33 -9.89 -1.14
CA LYS A 135 2.02 -10.72 -2.30
C LYS A 135 2.50 -9.96 -3.55
N PRO A 136 3.57 -10.42 -4.23
CA PRO A 136 4.03 -9.79 -5.46
C PRO A 136 2.97 -9.96 -6.56
N PRO A 137 2.99 -9.12 -7.61
CA PRO A 137 2.16 -9.35 -8.78
C PRO A 137 2.44 -10.73 -9.36
N LEU A 138 1.38 -11.41 -9.82
CA LEU A 138 1.50 -12.66 -10.57
C LEU A 138 2.45 -12.45 -11.75
N GLY A 139 3.51 -13.26 -11.82
CA GLY A 139 4.62 -13.03 -12.73
C GLY A 139 5.16 -14.35 -13.27
N GLY A 140 4.35 -15.06 -14.06
CA GLY A 140 4.79 -16.29 -14.71
C GLY A 140 3.67 -17.20 -15.21
N LEU A 141 4.07 -18.26 -15.92
CA LEU A 141 3.20 -19.34 -16.42
C LEU A 141 2.72 -20.29 -15.31
N ASN A 142 3.28 -20.19 -14.09
CA ASN A 142 2.96 -21.06 -12.94
C ASN A 142 2.09 -20.34 -11.91
N PHE A 143 0.87 -20.03 -12.31
CA PHE A 143 -0.16 -19.35 -11.50
C PHE A 143 -0.32 -19.93 -10.08
N LEU A 144 -0.25 -21.25 -9.90
CA LEU A 144 -0.41 -21.90 -8.58
C LEU A 144 0.76 -21.64 -7.64
N VAL A 145 1.99 -21.58 -8.16
CA VAL A 145 3.19 -21.31 -7.35
C VAL A 145 3.30 -19.82 -7.03
N ASP A 146 2.97 -18.97 -8.01
CA ASP A 146 3.02 -17.52 -7.86
C ASP A 146 1.90 -17.00 -6.95
N ALA A 147 0.71 -17.63 -6.96
CA ALA A 147 -0.40 -17.26 -6.08
C ALA A 147 -0.14 -17.56 -4.60
N ALA A 148 0.68 -18.58 -4.31
CA ALA A 148 1.09 -18.95 -2.94
C ALA A 148 2.35 -18.22 -2.46
N ARG A 149 3.02 -17.48 -3.35
CA ARG A 149 4.30 -16.83 -3.03
C ARG A 149 4.06 -15.55 -2.23
N CYS A 150 4.23 -15.65 -0.93
CA CYS A 150 4.34 -14.51 -0.04
C CYS A 150 5.82 -14.17 0.20
N LEU A 151 6.17 -12.90 0.17
CA LEU A 151 7.50 -12.40 0.52
C LEU A 151 7.43 -11.78 1.91
N ASP A 152 8.43 -12.03 2.74
CA ASP A 152 8.64 -11.22 3.94
C ASP A 152 9.32 -9.88 3.56
N LEU A 153 9.56 -9.05 4.58
CA LEU A 153 10.20 -7.75 4.39
C LEU A 153 11.61 -7.88 3.80
N ARG A 154 12.39 -8.87 4.22
CA ARG A 154 13.77 -9.06 3.76
C ARG A 154 13.78 -9.41 2.28
N ALA A 155 12.99 -10.41 1.89
CA ALA A 155 12.84 -10.84 0.51
C ALA A 155 12.30 -9.72 -0.39
N MET A 156 11.40 -8.88 0.14
CA MET A 156 10.94 -7.68 -0.57
C MET A 156 12.07 -6.67 -0.79
N VAL A 157 12.92 -6.41 0.21
CA VAL A 157 14.09 -5.53 0.07
C VAL A 157 15.08 -6.09 -0.94
N GLU A 158 15.45 -7.36 -0.83
CA GLU A 158 16.36 -8.04 -1.77
C GLU A 158 15.87 -7.96 -3.21
N GLY A 159 14.60 -8.34 -3.44
CA GLY A 159 13.98 -8.27 -4.76
C GLY A 159 13.90 -6.84 -5.31
N SER A 160 13.71 -5.85 -4.42
CA SER A 160 13.73 -4.43 -4.79
C SER A 160 15.12 -3.98 -5.23
N LEU A 161 16.16 -4.30 -4.47
CA LEU A 161 17.54 -3.92 -4.80
C LEU A 161 18.00 -4.55 -6.12
N ALA A 162 17.67 -5.83 -6.34
CA ALA A 162 17.95 -6.52 -7.61
C ALA A 162 17.26 -5.82 -8.80
N HIS A 163 16.05 -5.32 -8.61
CA HIS A 163 15.34 -4.55 -9.63
C HIS A 163 15.97 -3.17 -9.85
N TYR A 164 16.30 -2.43 -8.79
CA TYR A 164 16.89 -1.09 -8.89
C TYR A 164 18.31 -1.08 -9.44
N ALA A 165 19.06 -2.18 -9.32
CA ALA A 165 20.36 -2.32 -9.98
C ALA A 165 20.26 -2.11 -11.51
N HIS A 166 19.12 -2.42 -12.12
CA HIS A 166 18.84 -2.20 -13.54
C HIS A 166 18.21 -0.81 -13.81
N THR A 167 17.82 -0.08 -12.76
CA THR A 167 17.21 1.26 -12.83
C THR A 167 17.86 2.22 -11.83
N PRO A 168 19.17 2.53 -11.96
CA PRO A 168 19.93 3.25 -10.93
C PRO A 168 19.43 4.68 -10.68
N LYS A 169 18.70 5.28 -11.63
CA LYS A 169 18.11 6.62 -11.51
C LYS A 169 16.79 6.66 -10.74
N ILE A 170 16.29 5.53 -10.22
CA ILE A 170 14.99 5.47 -9.54
C ILE A 170 14.82 6.51 -8.43
N ALA A 171 15.88 6.83 -7.70
CA ALA A 171 15.85 7.86 -6.65
C ALA A 171 15.56 9.27 -7.20
N GLN A 172 15.97 9.58 -8.43
CA GLN A 172 15.72 10.87 -9.09
C GLN A 172 14.24 11.03 -9.48
N HIS A 173 13.55 9.90 -9.70
CA HIS A 173 12.13 9.87 -10.04
C HIS A 173 11.22 9.74 -8.81
N CYS A 174 11.79 9.54 -7.62
CA CYS A 174 11.04 9.46 -6.37
C CYS A 174 11.04 10.80 -5.63
N GLY A 175 10.02 11.63 -5.85
CA GLY A 175 9.93 12.98 -5.26
C GLY A 175 10.03 13.00 -3.72
N ARG A 176 9.49 11.96 -3.05
CA ARG A 176 9.61 11.78 -1.60
C ARG A 176 11.07 11.58 -1.16
N VAL A 177 11.82 10.74 -1.86
CA VAL A 177 13.25 10.51 -1.58
C VAL A 177 14.09 11.75 -1.87
N GLN A 178 13.81 12.47 -2.97
CA GLN A 178 14.44 13.77 -3.25
C GLN A 178 14.22 14.77 -2.10
N GLY A 179 12.99 14.83 -1.57
CA GLY A 179 12.66 15.68 -0.43
C GLY A 179 13.42 15.32 0.86
N TRP A 180 13.72 14.04 1.09
CA TRP A 180 14.51 13.59 2.24
C TRP A 180 16.00 13.85 2.06
N LEU A 181 16.53 13.61 0.87
CA LEU A 181 17.95 13.83 0.55
C LEU A 181 18.34 15.29 0.72
N GLY A 182 17.43 16.25 0.56
CA GLY A 182 17.70 17.67 0.80
C GLY A 182 17.71 18.11 2.27
N LYS A 183 17.23 17.28 3.21
CA LYS A 183 16.96 17.69 4.61
C LYS A 183 17.84 16.93 5.60
N ARG A 184 18.81 17.63 6.20
CA ARG A 184 19.79 17.02 7.13
C ARG A 184 19.13 16.30 8.30
N ASP A 185 18.17 16.94 8.95
CA ASP A 185 17.45 16.40 10.10
C ASP A 185 16.66 15.13 9.75
N VAL A 186 16.12 15.03 8.54
CA VAL A 186 15.46 13.81 8.05
C VAL A 186 16.48 12.70 7.82
N ARG A 187 17.63 13.00 7.21
CA ARG A 187 18.70 12.03 6.99
C ARG A 187 19.28 11.48 8.30
N ASP A 188 19.36 12.30 9.34
CA ASP A 188 19.86 11.87 10.64
C ASP A 188 18.95 10.83 11.31
N THR A 189 17.62 10.92 11.11
CA THR A 189 16.67 9.87 11.53
C THR A 189 16.68 8.65 10.60
N LEU A 190 16.95 8.86 9.30
CA LEU A 190 17.08 7.80 8.28
C LEU A 190 18.47 7.13 8.30
N ARG A 191 19.03 6.95 9.49
CA ARG A 191 20.23 6.15 9.70
C ARG A 191 19.81 4.72 10.09
N PRO A 192 20.45 3.69 9.50
CA PRO A 192 20.26 2.32 9.94
C PRO A 192 20.64 2.17 11.42
N VAL A 193 19.89 1.37 12.15
CA VAL A 193 20.31 0.92 13.48
C VAL A 193 21.15 -0.35 13.30
N ALA A 194 22.25 -0.46 14.04
CA ALA A 194 23.01 -1.71 14.08
C ALA A 194 22.08 -2.81 14.63
N GLY A 195 21.97 -3.90 13.88
CA GLY A 195 21.29 -5.11 14.33
C GLY A 195 22.06 -5.83 15.42
#